data_AF-A0A4Z0Y7A7-F1
#
_entry.id   AF-A0A4Z0Y7A7-F1
#
_cell.length_a   1.000
_cell.length_b   1.000
_cell.length_c   1.000
_cell.angle_alpha   90.00
_cell.angle_beta   90.00
_cell.angle_gamma   90.00
#
_symmetry.space_group_name_H-M   'P 1'
#
loop_
_entity.id
_entity.type
_entity.pdbx_description
1 polymer ?
#
loop_
_entity_poly.entity_id
_entity_poly.type
_entity_poly.pdbx_seq_one_letter_code
_entity_poly.pdbx_strand_id
1 'polypeptide(L)' 'LWDADAKRRMKVYQKFPDSVAALAFSADGRYLAVAVCPGFETGMEDYSGEGRTKILVRVLGENEALPKGKAK' A
#
# COMPACT_ATOMS: atom_id res chain seq x y z
N LEU A 1 2.55 5.66 4.69
CA LEU A 1 2.73 6.97 4.05
C LEU A 1 3.76 7.78 4.80
N TRP A 2 4.66 8.40 4.04
CA TRP A 2 5.78 9.16 4.55
C TRP A 2 5.81 10.54 3.91
N ASP A 3 6.18 11.53 4.71
CA ASP A 3 6.50 12.89 4.27
C ASP A 3 8.03 12.95 4.18
N ALA A 4 8.56 12.96 2.95
CA ALA A 4 10.00 12.93 2.72
C ALA A 4 10.68 14.23 3.15
N ASP A 5 10.04 15.38 2.91
CA ASP A 5 10.55 16.70 3.26
C ASP A 5 10.60 16.88 4.78
N ALA A 6 9.50 16.55 5.47
CA ALA A 6 9.43 16.63 6.93
C ALA A 6 10.04 15.41 7.65
N LYS A 7 10.63 14.46 6.90
CA LYS A 7 11.29 13.23 7.38
C LYS A 7 10.48 12.48 8.45
N ARG A 8 9.16 12.37 8.26
CA ARG A 8 8.27 11.75 9.26
C ARG A 8 7.28 10.78 8.64
N ARG A 9 6.88 9.80 9.43
CA ARG A 9 5.81 8.88 9.10
C ARG A 9 4.47 9.56 9.31
N MET A 10 3.66 9.66 8.26
CA MET A 10 2.34 10.26 8.33
C MET A 10 1.27 9.26 8.77
N LYS A 11 1.27 8.07 8.14
CA LYS A 11 0.26 7.04 8.37
C LYS A 11 0.81 5.64 8.18
N VAL A 12 0.39 4.73 9.04
CA VAL A 12 0.57 3.29 8.90
C VAL A 12 -0.80 2.71 8.57
N TYR A 13 -0.89 1.94 7.48
CA TYR A 13 -2.11 1.24 7.16
C TYR A 13 -2.26 0.00 8.05
N GLN A 14 -3.50 -0.43 8.28
CA GLN A 14 -3.75 -1.67 8.99
C GLN A 14 -3.10 -2.86 8.26
N LYS A 15 -2.82 -3.91 9.03
CA LYS A 15 -2.18 -5.12 8.52
C LYS A 15 -2.98 -5.69 7.34
N PHE A 16 -2.28 -5.98 6.26
CA PHE A 16 -2.83 -6.66 5.09
C PHE A 16 -2.90 -8.18 5.33
N PRO A 17 -3.82 -8.89 4.65
CA PRO A 17 -3.98 -10.33 4.84
C PRO A 17 -2.74 -11.14 4.43
N ASP A 18 -1.96 -10.63 3.47
CA ASP A 18 -0.74 -11.24 2.93
C ASP A 18 0.35 -10.17 2.73
N SER A 19 1.56 -10.60 2.34
CA SER A 19 2.69 -9.71 2.08
C SER A 19 2.42 -8.76 0.91
N VAL A 20 2.87 -7.52 1.04
CA VAL A 20 2.73 -6.49 -0.01
C VAL A 20 3.82 -6.69 -1.04
N ALA A 21 3.44 -7.06 -2.26
CA ALA A 21 4.37 -7.30 -3.37
C ALA A 21 4.58 -6.05 -4.24
N ALA A 22 3.55 -5.20 -4.39
CA ALA A 22 3.63 -3.98 -5.18
C ALA A 22 2.63 -2.92 -4.69
N LEU A 23 2.94 -1.66 -5.00
CA LEU A 23 2.13 -0.48 -4.67
C LEU A 23 2.11 0.49 -5.85
N ALA A 24 0.97 1.11 -6.13
CA ALA A 24 0.87 2.18 -7.12
C ALA A 24 -0.21 3.20 -6.74
N PHE A 25 0.10 4.48 -6.94
CA PHE A 25 -0.89 5.55 -6.86
C PHE A 25 -1.53 5.77 -8.23
N SER A 26 -2.82 6.12 -8.26
CA SER A 26 -3.43 6.64 -9.48
C SER A 26 -2.82 8.00 -9.85
N ALA A 27 -2.83 8.33 -11.14
CA ALA A 27 -2.28 9.58 -11.64
C ALA A 27 -2.95 10.83 -11.04
N ASP A 28 -4.21 10.71 -10.63
CA ASP A 28 -4.98 11.76 -9.97
C ASP A 28 -4.82 11.79 -8.44
N GLY A 29 -4.04 10.85 -7.86
CA GLY A 29 -3.80 10.76 -6.42
C GLY A 29 -4.99 10.30 -5.58
N ARG A 30 -6.13 9.93 -6.19
CA ARG A 30 -7.35 9.52 -5.46
C ARG A 30 -7.35 8.06 -5.03
N TYR A 31 -6.51 7.22 -5.62
CA TYR A 31 -6.48 5.79 -5.35
C TYR A 31 -5.08 5.29 -5.05
N LEU A 32 -5.02 4.32 -4.14
CA LEU A 32 -3.84 3.51 -3.89
C LEU A 32 -4.19 2.05 -4.18
N ALA A 33 -3.50 1.46 -5.16
CA ALA A 33 -3.53 0.03 -5.42
C ALA A 33 -2.44 -0.66 -4.60
N VAL A 34 -2.82 -1.70 -3.88
CA VAL A 34 -1.93 -2.55 -3.08
C VAL A 34 -2.05 -3.98 -3.58
N ALA A 35 -1.00 -4.49 -4.22
CA ALA A 35 -0.93 -5.90 -4.59
C ALA A 35 -0.41 -6.71 -3.40
N VAL A 36 -1.18 -7.71 -3.00
CA VAL A 36 -0.82 -8.64 -1.94
C VAL A 36 -0.77 -10.05 -2.49
N CYS A 37 0.24 -10.80 -2.08
CA CYS A 37 0.32 -12.23 -2.33
C CYS A 37 1.07 -12.89 -1.18
N PRO A 38 0.79 -14.17 -0.89
CA PRO A 38 1.62 -14.95 0.02
C PRO A 38 3.06 -14.91 -0.52
N GLY A 39 4.00 -14.41 0.27
CA GLY A 39 5.36 -14.16 -0.18
C GLY A 39 6.23 -15.42 -0.14
N PHE A 40 7.23 -15.43 -1.00
CA PHE A 40 8.38 -16.35 -1.05
C PHE A 40 9.26 -16.31 0.21
N GLU A 41 9.00 -15.37 1.13
CA GLU A 41 9.76 -15.12 2.36
C GLU A 41 9.79 -16.31 3.32
N THR A 42 8.84 -17.24 3.19
CA THR A 42 8.80 -18.47 3.99
C THR A 42 9.54 -19.66 3.34
N GLY A 43 10.20 -19.47 2.20
CA GLY A 43 10.96 -20.54 1.53
C GLY A 43 10.09 -21.70 1.04
N MET A 44 8.83 -21.43 0.67
CA MET A 44 7.92 -22.47 0.20
C MET A 44 8.37 -23.00 -1.16
N GLU A 45 8.66 -24.30 -1.23
CA GLU A 45 9.04 -25.01 -2.47
C GLU A 45 7.85 -25.12 -3.44
N ASP A 46 6.62 -25.25 -2.92
CA ASP A 46 5.37 -25.31 -3.70
C ASP A 46 4.56 -24.02 -3.55
N TYR A 47 5.01 -22.95 -4.21
CA TYR A 47 4.24 -21.71 -4.27
C TYR A 47 3.04 -21.85 -5.22
N SER A 48 1.82 -21.88 -4.67
CA SER A 48 0.61 -21.55 -5.43
C SER A 48 -0.03 -20.29 -4.86
N GLY A 49 0.22 -19.15 -5.51
CA GLY A 49 -0.42 -17.87 -5.20
C GLY A 49 -1.90 -17.78 -5.64
N GLU A 50 -2.47 -18.89 -6.08
CA GLU A 50 -3.83 -18.99 -6.63
C GLU A 50 -4.87 -18.70 -5.53
N GLY A 51 -5.89 -17.88 -5.87
CA GLY A 51 -6.94 -17.48 -4.93
C GLY A 51 -6.53 -16.52 -3.80
N ARG A 52 -5.22 -16.38 -3.53
CA ARG A 52 -4.67 -15.51 -2.48
C ARG A 52 -4.03 -14.23 -3.01
N THR A 53 -3.59 -14.23 -4.27
CA THR A 53 -3.11 -13.01 -4.93
C THR A 53 -4.27 -12.05 -5.18
N LYS A 54 -4.19 -10.85 -4.61
CA LYS A 54 -5.27 -9.86 -4.68
C LYS A 54 -4.71 -8.46 -4.89
N ILE A 55 -5.46 -7.63 -5.58
CA ILE A 55 -5.22 -6.19 -5.66
C ILE A 55 -6.30 -5.49 -4.84
N LEU A 56 -5.87 -4.81 -3.78
CA LEU A 56 -6.73 -4.02 -2.92
C LEU A 56 -6.65 -2.57 -3.38
N VAL A 57 -7.74 -2.04 -3.94
CA VAL A 57 -7.84 -0.64 -4.31
C VAL A 57 -8.50 0.14 -3.19
N ARG A 58 -7.83 1.18 -2.70
CA ARG A 58 -8.33 2.06 -1.66
C ARG A 58 -8.52 3.46 -2.20
N VAL A 59 -9.63 4.08 -1.81
CA VAL A 59 -9.85 5.52 -1.99
C VAL A 59 -9.01 6.24 -0.93
N LEU A 60 -8.20 7.20 -1.37
CA LEU A 60 -7.46 8.10 -0.50
C LEU A 60 -8.31 9.33 -0.23
N GLY A 61 -8.37 9.76 1.03
CA GLY A 61 -8.94 11.06 1.34
C GLY A 61 -8.12 12.18 0.67
N GLU A 62 -8.75 13.30 0.32
CA GLU A 62 -8.12 14.42 -0.40
C GLU A 62 -6.81 14.90 0.27
N ASN A 63 -6.74 14.80 1.60
CA ASN A 63 -5.60 15.21 2.41
C ASN A 63 -4.75 14.04 2.95
N GLU A 64 -5.08 12.78 2.62
CA GLU A 64 -4.44 11.61 3.22
C GLU A 64 -3.00 11.38 2.72
N ALA A 65 -2.74 11.68 1.45
CA ALA A 65 -1.42 11.58 0.83
C ALA A 65 -0.67 12.92 0.74
N LEU A 66 -1.22 14.01 1.31
CA LEU A 66 -0.61 15.34 1.29
C LEU A 66 0.16 15.63 2.60
N PRO A 67 1.37 16.25 2.53
CA PRO A 67 2.13 16.63 3.72
C PRO A 67 1.28 17.41 4.74
N LYS A 68 1.38 17.09 6.05
CA LYS A 68 0.60 17.84 7.06
C LYS A 68 1.03 19.31 7.05
N GLY A 69 0.07 20.22 6.91
CA GLY A 69 0.28 21.66 6.76
C GLY A 69 0.14 22.16 5.32
N LYS A 70 0.01 21.27 4.33
CA LYS A 70 -0.39 21.59 2.95
C LYS A 70 -1.77 21.04 2.57
N ALA A 71 -2.40 20.31 3.48
CA ALA A 71 -3.82 19.98 3.42
C ALA A 71 -4.62 21.30 3.41
N LYS A 72 -5.48 21.48 2.41
CA LYS A 72 -6.46 22.58 2.39
C LYS A 72 -7.59 22.30 3.36
#